data_AF-A0A9R1WQB5-F1
#
_entry.id   AF-A0A9R1WQB5-F1
#
_cell.length_a   1.000
_cell.length_b   1.000
_cell.length_c   1.000
_cell.angle_alpha   90.00
_cell.angle_beta   90.00
_cell.angle_gamma   90.00
#
_symmetry.space_group_name_H-M   'P 1'
#
loop_
_entity.id
_entity.type
_entity.pdbx_description
1 polymer ?
#
loop_
_entity_poly.entity_id
_entity_poly.type
_entity_poly.pdbx_seq_one_letter_code
_entity_poly.pdbx_strand_id
1 'polypeptide(L)'
;MAIRCNCGVEVVIRTSWSKNNPGKRYYACSNTACGCKFIGWVVEDQKCACMNIRMKLEQQNLKLKLYLAISWFLFVSILVYKV
;
A
#
# COMPACT_ATOMS: atom_id res chain seq x y z
N MET A 1 -18.21 10.05 -2.92
CA MET A 1 -17.98 11.11 -1.90
C MET A 1 -17.15 12.19 -2.57
N ALA A 2 -17.69 13.41 -2.73
CA ALA A 2 -16.98 14.50 -3.40
C ALA A 2 -16.12 15.28 -2.39
N ILE A 3 -14.85 15.47 -2.70
CA ILE A 3 -13.95 16.31 -1.90
C ILE A 3 -14.20 17.77 -2.28
N ARG A 4 -14.33 18.64 -1.28
CA ARG A 4 -14.57 20.09 -1.47
C ARG A 4 -13.40 20.90 -0.94
N CYS A 5 -13.09 22.00 -1.59
CA CYS A 5 -12.08 22.94 -1.11
C CYS A 5 -12.65 23.91 -0.06
N ASN A 6 -11.84 24.84 0.44
CA ASN A 6 -12.25 25.91 1.36
C ASN A 6 -13.32 26.86 0.80
N CYS A 7 -13.48 26.96 -0.53
CA CYS A 7 -14.57 27.74 -1.17
C CYS A 7 -15.89 26.92 -1.25
N GLY A 8 -15.92 25.68 -0.74
CA GLY A 8 -17.11 24.82 -0.76
C GLY A 8 -17.43 24.18 -2.12
N VAL A 9 -16.59 24.43 -3.14
CA VAL A 9 -16.72 23.85 -4.50
C VAL A 9 -15.98 22.53 -4.61
N GLU A 10 -16.40 21.70 -5.56
CA GLU A 10 -15.75 20.43 -5.86
C GLU A 10 -14.32 20.65 -6.42
N VAL A 11 -13.40 19.81 -5.96
CA VAL A 11 -11.99 19.87 -6.35
C VAL A 11 -11.73 19.18 -7.68
N VAL A 12 -10.69 19.60 -8.37
CA VAL A 12 -10.17 18.92 -9.57
C VAL A 12 -8.88 18.19 -9.24
N ILE A 13 -8.63 17.07 -9.91
CA ILE A 13 -7.34 16.36 -9.79
C ILE A 13 -6.37 16.91 -10.83
N ARG A 14 -5.17 17.28 -10.38
CA ARG A 14 -4.04 17.73 -11.22
C ARG A 14 -2.83 16.85 -10.98
N THR A 15 -1.89 16.88 -11.92
CA THR A 15 -0.61 16.17 -11.81
C THR A 15 0.50 17.17 -11.54
N SER A 16 1.38 16.87 -10.57
CA SER A 16 2.52 17.71 -10.24
C SER A 16 3.66 17.53 -11.24
N TRP A 17 4.20 18.66 -11.71
CA TRP A 17 5.38 18.75 -12.58
C TRP A 17 6.61 19.27 -11.83
N SER A 18 6.53 19.38 -10.50
CA SER A 18 7.66 19.83 -9.68
C SER A 18 8.77 18.77 -9.65
N LYS A 19 10.03 19.22 -9.59
CA LYS A 19 11.20 18.32 -9.47
C LYS A 19 11.11 17.39 -8.25
N ASN A 20 10.49 17.85 -7.16
CA ASN A 20 10.39 17.10 -5.90
C ASN A 20 9.24 16.10 -5.89
N ASN A 21 8.18 16.31 -6.70
CA ASN A 21 7.00 15.44 -6.76
C ASN A 21 6.54 15.23 -8.20
N PRO A 22 7.41 14.73 -9.11
CA PRO A 22 7.02 14.53 -10.50
C PRO A 22 5.95 13.44 -10.60
N GLY A 23 4.90 13.67 -11.38
CA GLY A 23 3.87 12.68 -11.67
C GLY A 23 2.84 12.42 -10.55
N LYS A 24 3.06 12.92 -9.32
CA LYS A 24 2.09 12.75 -8.22
C LYS A 24 0.81 13.55 -8.47
N ARG A 25 -0.35 12.92 -8.22
CA ARG A 25 -1.66 13.56 -8.36
C ARG A 25 -2.09 14.26 -7.07
N TYR A 26 -2.71 15.43 -7.20
CA TYR A 26 -3.23 16.22 -6.10
C TYR A 26 -4.59 16.86 -6.44
N TYR A 27 -5.44 17.00 -5.43
CA TYR A 27 -6.65 17.80 -5.45
C TYR A 27 -6.31 19.29 -5.39
N ALA A 28 -6.96 20.08 -6.24
CA ALA A 28 -6.84 21.53 -6.27
C ALA A 28 -8.23 22.18 -6.35
N CYS A 29 -8.34 23.41 -5.85
CA CYS A 29 -9.55 24.21 -6.06
C CYS A 29 -9.79 24.42 -7.56
N SER A 30 -11.02 24.18 -8.01
CA SER A 30 -11.47 24.43 -9.38
C SER A 30 -11.66 25.91 -9.67
N ASN A 31 -12.07 26.68 -8.66
CA ASN A 31 -12.30 28.11 -8.78
C ASN A 31 -11.01 28.90 -8.57
N THR A 32 -10.45 29.46 -9.66
CA THR A 32 -9.26 30.31 -9.66
C THR A 32 -9.56 31.76 -9.25
N ALA A 33 -10.81 32.22 -9.34
CA ALA A 33 -11.20 33.58 -9.01
C ALA A 33 -11.22 33.83 -7.48
N CYS A 34 -11.52 32.82 -6.66
CA CYS A 34 -11.52 32.98 -5.20
C CYS A 34 -10.10 33.01 -4.58
N GLY A 35 -9.03 32.86 -5.37
CA GLY A 35 -7.65 32.85 -4.86
C GLY A 35 -7.34 31.68 -3.91
N CYS A 36 -8.20 30.66 -3.86
CA CYS A 36 -8.09 29.53 -2.95
C CYS A 36 -6.90 28.64 -3.30
N LYS A 37 -6.02 28.48 -2.31
CA LYS A 37 -4.78 27.67 -2.43
C LYS A 37 -4.94 26.26 -1.84
N PHE A 38 -6.17 25.73 -1.82
CA PHE A 38 -6.41 24.37 -1.35
C PHE A 38 -5.61 23.37 -2.19
N ILE A 39 -4.80 22.55 -1.51
CA ILE A 39 -4.03 21.45 -2.08
C ILE A 39 -4.20 20.25 -1.15
N GLY A 40 -4.53 19.08 -1.71
CA GLY A 40 -4.52 17.81 -0.98
C GLY A 40 -3.95 16.70 -1.86
N TRP A 41 -3.14 15.80 -1.32
CA TRP A 41 -2.60 14.70 -2.12
C TRP A 41 -3.65 13.64 -2.41
N VAL A 42 -3.67 13.13 -3.65
CA VAL A 42 -4.44 11.92 -3.97
C VAL A 42 -3.68 10.74 -3.39
N VAL A 43 -4.33 9.99 -2.50
CA VAL A 43 -3.80 8.70 -2.05
C VAL A 43 -4.05 7.70 -3.17
N GLU A 44 -3.06 7.55 -4.06
CA GLU A 44 -3.06 6.44 -5.02
C GLU A 44 -2.91 5.15 -4.21
N ASP A 45 -3.74 4.14 -4.53
CA ASP A 45 -3.78 2.85 -3.85
C ASP A 45 -2.51 2.02 -4.12
N GLN A 46 -1.37 2.51 -3.62
CA GLN A 46 -0.12 1.74 -3.47
C GLN A 46 -0.31 0.54 -2.52
N LYS A 47 -1.46 0.51 -1.82
CA LYS A 47 -1.98 -0.64 -1.07
C LYS A 47 -2.03 -1.91 -1.91
N CYS A 48 -2.44 -1.88 -3.19
CA CYS A 48 -2.57 -3.13 -3.96
C CYS A 48 -1.22 -3.82 -4.18
N ALA A 49 -0.17 -3.07 -4.53
CA ALA A 49 1.18 -3.64 -4.72
C ALA A 49 1.79 -4.12 -3.39
N CYS A 50 1.69 -3.31 -2.33
CA CYS A 50 2.19 -3.68 -1.00
C CYS A 50 1.42 -4.87 -0.40
N MET A 51 0.10 -4.92 -0.58
CA MET A 51 -0.75 -6.02 -0.14
C MET A 51 -0.37 -7.32 -0.85
N ASN A 52 -0.10 -7.28 -2.16
CA ASN A 52 0.38 -8.45 -2.91
C ASN A 52 1.73 -8.96 -2.38
N ILE A 53 2.67 -8.05 -2.08
CA ILE A 53 3.96 -8.41 -1.47
C ILE A 53 3.75 -9.04 -0.10
N ARG A 54 2.90 -8.43 0.74
CA ARG A 54 2.58 -8.92 2.08
C ARG A 54 1.92 -10.31 2.04
N MET A 55 0.91 -10.50 1.20
CA MET A 55 0.25 -11.81 1.03
C MET A 55 1.24 -12.87 0.59
N LYS A 56 2.14 -12.54 -0.35
CA LYS A 56 3.19 -13.45 -0.81
C LYS A 56 4.15 -13.81 0.33
N LEU A 57 4.55 -12.84 1.16
CA LEU A 57 5.40 -13.06 2.33
C LEU A 57 4.72 -13.94 3.38
N GLU A 58 3.43 -13.69 3.67
CA GLU A 58 2.63 -14.52 4.59
C GLU A 58 2.50 -15.96 4.09
N GLN A 59 2.30 -16.15 2.78
CA GLN A 59 2.28 -17.47 2.16
C GLN A 59 3.63 -18.19 2.26
N GLN A 60 4.74 -17.49 2.03
CA GLN A 60 6.09 -18.06 2.18
C GLN A 60 6.37 -18.43 3.65
N ASN A 61 5.97 -17.58 4.60
CA ASN A 61 6.09 -17.87 6.03
C ASN A 61 5.30 -19.11 6.44
N LEU A 62 4.09 -19.29 5.92
CA LEU A 62 3.28 -20.49 6.20
C LEU A 62 3.97 -21.75 5.67
N LYS A 63 4.51 -21.70 4.44
CA LYS A 63 5.29 -22.83 3.87
C LYS A 63 6.54 -23.14 4.69
N LEU A 64 7.29 -22.13 5.10
CA LEU A 64 8.51 -22.32 5.89
C LEU A 64 8.20 -22.92 7.26
N LYS A 65 7.13 -22.48 7.93
CA LYS A 65 6.64 -23.08 9.18
C LYS A 65 6.27 -24.55 9.00
N LEU A 66 5.59 -24.90 7.91
CA LEU A 66 5.25 -26.29 7.60
C LEU A 66 6.49 -27.14 7.37
N TYR A 67 7.46 -26.67 6.57
CA TYR A 67 8.71 -27.40 6.35
C TYR A 67 9.51 -27.60 7.62
N LEU A 68 9.54 -26.59 8.50
CA LEU A 68 10.19 -26.71 9.80
C LEU A 68 9.50 -27.78 10.65
N ALA A 69 8.16 -27.77 10.72
CA ALA A 69 7.40 -28.77 11.46
C ALA A 69 7.63 -30.21 10.93
N ILE A 70 7.65 -30.39 9.61
CA ILE A 70 7.95 -31.68 8.98
C ILE A 70 9.38 -32.12 9.29
N SER A 71 10.36 -31.21 9.19
CA SER A 71 11.76 -31.51 9.50
C SER A 71 11.95 -31.96 10.94
N TRP A 72 11.32 -31.27 11.90
CA TRP A 72 11.34 -31.66 13.31
C TRP A 72 10.68 -33.01 13.55
N PHE A 73 9.53 -33.26 12.93
CA PHE A 73 8.85 -34.55 13.05
C PHE A 73 9.73 -35.71 12.55
N LEU A 74 10.37 -35.55 11.38
CA LEU A 74 11.28 -36.55 10.83
C LEU A 74 12.52 -36.74 11.71
N PHE A 75 13.10 -35.66 12.22
CA PHE A 75 14.26 -35.73 13.13
C PHE A 75 13.93 -36.51 14.40
N VAL A 76 12.83 -36.19 15.07
CA VAL A 76 12.37 -36.90 16.27
C VAL A 76 12.04 -38.36 15.95
N SER A 77 11.36 -38.62 14.84
CA SER A 77 11.06 -39.99 14.41
C SER A 77 12.33 -40.81 14.23
N ILE A 78 13.33 -40.26 13.54
CA ILE A 78 14.63 -40.93 13.37
C ILE A 78 15.26 -41.20 14.74
N LEU A 79 15.27 -40.25 15.67
CA LEU A 79 15.84 -40.47 17.00
C LEU A 79 15.11 -41.55 17.79
N VAL A 80 13.77 -41.60 17.72
CA VAL A 80 12.96 -42.60 18.45
C VAL A 80 13.08 -43.99 17.83
N TYR A 81 13.11 -44.09 16.49
CA TYR A 81 13.16 -45.37 15.77
C TYR A 81 14.58 -45.89 15.48
N LYS A 82 15.64 -45.07 15.69
CA LYS A 82 17.06 -45.51 15.65
C LYS A 82 17.68 -45.77 17.03
N VAL A 83 16.91 -45.63 18.12
CA VAL A 83 17.25 -46.18 19.45
C VAL A 83 16.65 -47.58 19.54
#